data_AF-A0A7J5X980-F1
#
_entry.id   AF-A0A7J5X980-F1
#
_cell.length_a   1.000
_cell.length_b   1.000
_cell.length_c   1.000
_cell.angle_alpha   90.00
_cell.angle_beta   90.00
_cell.angle_gamma   90.00
#
_symmetry.space_group_name_H-M   'P 1'
#
loop_
_entity.id
_entity.type
_entity.pdbx_description
1 polymer ?
#
loop_
_entity_poly.entity_id
_entity_poly.type
_entity_poly.pdbx_seq_one_letter_code
_entity_poly.pdbx_strand_id
1 'polypeptide(L)'
;MRVLAQRLVFCALLGSLYASCPPRCECSEAAHTVKCVSRELRAVPAGIPGYTRNLFITGNHISRIGPECFKGLDNVTTLSLSNNSIINVSLISLKPRISEVDSNTFSGLRSLRSLDLSNNQLAIIHPEAFMVQNHSLLDLNLSRALYNHSSVMDLATSLRWSSLGALRSLDLSHNGLIFLPSHIFSHLTSLQRLLLSNNSLVAIHNSSFTGLERLEVLDLTLNSLKAVPEEGLRELDSLPRADLLLGENPFTCTCGIESFALWLNRSQGRISDAESLVCAYPTGMRNTSMLSVVTLTLGCHQSGAGADLALQTSYVFLGIVLGFVGLIFLFVLYLNRKGIKKRINELRDACREVWEGYHYRFEIDSDPRLSQVCTSADI
;
A
#
# COMPACT_ATOMS: atom_id res chain seq x y z
N MET A 1 62.14 5.30 -47.73
CA MET A 1 60.68 5.24 -48.00
C MET A 1 59.91 4.12 -47.26
N ARG A 2 60.46 3.46 -46.22
CA ARG A 2 59.75 2.41 -45.44
C ARG A 2 59.43 2.76 -43.97
N VAL A 3 59.71 3.99 -43.53
CA VAL A 3 59.52 4.39 -42.11
C VAL A 3 58.33 5.36 -41.92
N LEU A 4 57.80 5.95 -42.99
CA LEU A 4 56.62 6.83 -42.90
C LEU A 4 55.28 6.05 -42.90
N ALA A 5 55.25 4.86 -43.50
CA ALA A 5 54.04 4.04 -43.59
C ALA A 5 53.65 3.39 -42.24
N GLN A 6 54.58 3.27 -41.30
CA GLN A 6 54.34 2.59 -40.02
C GLN A 6 53.77 3.54 -38.94
N ARG A 7 53.85 4.86 -39.13
CA ARG A 7 53.21 5.85 -38.25
C ARG A 7 51.76 6.16 -38.64
N LEU A 8 51.39 5.97 -39.90
CA LEU A 8 50.01 6.13 -40.37
C LEU A 8 49.12 4.93 -39.97
N VAL A 9 49.68 3.74 -39.84
CA VAL A 9 48.93 2.54 -39.41
C VAL A 9 48.65 2.53 -37.90
N PHE A 10 49.49 3.18 -37.08
CA PHE A 10 49.24 3.27 -35.63
C PHE A 10 48.22 4.37 -35.25
N CYS A 11 47.98 5.34 -36.14
CA CYS A 11 46.85 6.28 -36.00
C CYS A 11 45.50 5.67 -36.40
N ALA A 12 45.50 4.56 -37.16
CA ALA A 12 44.28 3.82 -37.51
C ALA A 12 43.87 2.76 -36.46
N LEU A 13 44.74 2.45 -35.49
CA LEU A 13 44.45 1.57 -34.35
C LEU A 13 44.12 2.34 -33.06
N LEU A 14 44.22 3.67 -33.10
CA LEU A 14 43.56 4.59 -32.16
C LEU A 14 42.26 5.14 -32.76
N GLY A 15 41.59 4.32 -33.58
CA GLY A 15 40.15 4.42 -33.74
C GLY A 15 39.54 4.14 -32.38
N SER A 16 39.53 5.16 -31.54
CA SER A 16 38.54 5.43 -30.51
C SER A 16 37.63 4.24 -30.25
N LEU A 17 37.71 3.66 -29.05
CA LEU A 17 36.58 2.96 -28.46
C LEU A 17 35.42 3.96 -28.24
N TYR A 18 34.95 4.63 -29.30
CA TYR A 18 33.65 5.27 -29.35
C TYR A 18 32.68 4.10 -29.36
N ALA A 19 32.11 3.81 -28.19
CA ALA A 19 30.88 3.05 -28.11
C ALA A 19 29.91 3.70 -29.10
N SER A 20 29.72 3.01 -30.23
CA SER A 20 28.84 3.49 -31.30
C SER A 20 27.43 3.57 -30.73
N CYS A 21 26.66 4.58 -31.14
CA CYS A 21 25.30 4.75 -30.65
C CYS A 21 24.51 3.44 -30.79
N PRO A 22 23.80 2.97 -29.74
CA PRO A 22 23.07 1.72 -29.80
C PRO A 22 22.08 1.70 -30.97
N PRO A 23 21.91 0.55 -31.63
CA PRO A 23 20.96 0.44 -32.73
C PRO A 23 19.56 0.81 -32.24
N ARG A 24 18.82 1.57 -33.07
CA ARG A 24 17.49 2.12 -32.77
C ARG A 24 17.47 3.28 -31.77
N CYS A 25 18.60 3.71 -31.23
CA CYS A 25 18.67 4.90 -30.38
C CYS A 25 19.24 6.11 -31.15
N GLU A 26 18.94 7.30 -30.65
CA GLU A 26 19.48 8.57 -31.12
C GLU A 26 20.43 9.10 -30.05
N CYS A 27 21.69 9.35 -30.42
CA CYS A 27 22.71 9.83 -29.51
C CYS A 27 23.18 11.22 -29.91
N SER A 28 23.33 12.10 -28.92
CA SER A 28 23.89 13.43 -29.08
C SER A 28 25.00 13.63 -28.05
N GLU A 29 26.24 13.64 -28.52
CA GLU A 29 27.41 13.88 -27.67
C GLU A 29 27.41 15.31 -27.10
N ALA A 30 27.09 16.31 -27.94
CA ALA A 30 26.98 17.71 -27.53
C ALA A 30 25.94 17.94 -26.40
N ALA A 31 24.83 17.19 -26.44
CA ALA A 31 23.80 17.26 -25.41
C ALA A 31 23.98 16.20 -24.30
N HIS A 32 25.03 15.38 -24.34
CA HIS A 32 25.24 14.23 -23.46
C HIS A 32 23.98 13.35 -23.29
N THR A 33 23.23 13.16 -24.38
CA THR A 33 21.87 12.60 -24.33
C THR A 33 21.74 11.41 -25.26
N VAL A 34 21.11 10.34 -24.77
CA VAL A 34 20.73 9.15 -25.53
C VAL A 34 19.23 8.93 -25.41
N LYS A 35 18.54 8.84 -26.54
CA LYS A 35 17.09 8.66 -26.64
C LYS A 35 16.75 7.38 -27.39
N CYS A 36 16.07 6.48 -26.72
CA CYS A 36 15.58 5.21 -27.24
C CYS A 36 14.06 5.16 -27.07
N VAL A 37 13.33 6.07 -27.73
CA VAL A 37 11.89 6.28 -27.52
C VAL A 37 11.06 5.44 -28.49
N SER A 38 10.15 4.62 -27.96
CA SER A 38 9.20 3.81 -28.74
C SER A 38 9.87 2.92 -29.80
N ARG A 39 10.95 2.23 -29.41
CA ARG A 39 11.79 1.42 -30.33
C ARG A 39 11.57 -0.08 -30.19
N GLU A 40 10.47 -0.46 -29.52
CA GLU A 40 10.07 -1.84 -29.25
C GLU A 40 11.16 -2.66 -28.54
N LEU A 41 12.00 -1.99 -27.75
CA LEU A 41 13.10 -2.65 -27.05
C LEU A 41 12.53 -3.58 -25.98
N ARG A 42 13.07 -4.79 -25.89
CA ARG A 42 12.69 -5.79 -24.87
C ARG A 42 13.65 -5.81 -23.67
N ALA A 43 14.77 -5.11 -23.79
CA ALA A 43 15.79 -4.96 -22.77
C ALA A 43 16.46 -3.58 -22.94
N VAL A 44 17.14 -3.12 -21.88
CA VAL A 44 18.02 -1.95 -21.95
C VAL A 44 19.14 -2.23 -22.96
N PRO A 45 19.37 -1.35 -23.94
CA PRO A 45 20.35 -1.60 -24.99
C PRO A 45 21.78 -1.57 -24.45
N ALA A 46 22.60 -2.52 -24.88
CA ALA A 46 24.03 -2.52 -24.60
C ALA A 46 24.77 -1.47 -25.45
N GLY A 47 25.96 -1.05 -24.99
CA GLY A 47 26.82 -0.13 -25.74
C GLY A 47 26.39 1.34 -25.65
N ILE A 48 25.65 1.73 -24.59
CA ILE A 48 25.35 3.13 -24.33
C ILE A 48 26.67 3.91 -24.15
N PRO A 49 26.89 5.04 -24.84
CA PRO A 49 28.14 5.78 -24.77
C PRO A 49 28.47 6.30 -23.36
N GLY A 50 29.73 6.23 -22.94
CA GLY A 50 30.16 6.63 -21.60
C GLY A 50 30.04 8.14 -21.30
N TYR A 51 29.85 8.98 -22.31
CA TYR A 51 29.56 10.42 -22.14
C TYR A 51 28.10 10.69 -21.72
N THR A 52 27.24 9.68 -21.71
CA THR A 52 25.79 9.84 -21.49
C THR A 52 25.50 10.35 -20.08
N ARG A 53 24.76 11.45 -19.98
CA ARG A 53 24.22 12.00 -18.73
C ARG A 53 22.71 11.85 -18.67
N ASN A 54 22.03 12.06 -19.80
CA ASN A 54 20.58 11.93 -19.91
C ASN A 54 20.22 10.72 -20.77
N LEU A 55 19.58 9.72 -20.16
CA LEU A 55 19.22 8.48 -20.80
C LEU A 55 17.69 8.30 -20.76
N PHE A 56 17.06 8.30 -21.93
CA PHE A 56 15.61 8.15 -22.08
C PHE A 56 15.31 6.86 -22.84
N ILE A 57 14.77 5.85 -22.17
CA ILE A 57 14.39 4.56 -22.76
C ILE A 57 12.87 4.38 -22.60
N THR A 58 12.11 5.34 -23.13
CA THR A 58 10.68 5.45 -22.86
C THR A 58 9.82 4.75 -23.89
N GLY A 59 8.64 4.26 -23.47
CA GLY A 59 7.66 3.65 -24.37
C GLY A 59 8.12 2.34 -25.04
N ASN A 60 8.98 1.56 -24.36
CA ASN A 60 9.49 0.28 -24.83
C ASN A 60 8.74 -0.91 -24.20
N HIS A 61 9.14 -2.13 -24.54
CA HIS A 61 8.53 -3.40 -24.11
C HIS A 61 9.43 -4.13 -23.09
N ILE A 62 10.02 -3.39 -22.15
CA ILE A 62 10.92 -3.93 -21.12
C ILE A 62 10.06 -4.39 -19.95
N SER A 63 10.15 -5.66 -19.56
CA SER A 63 9.35 -6.23 -18.47
C SER A 63 10.06 -6.26 -17.12
N ARG A 64 11.39 -6.40 -17.12
CA ARG A 64 12.21 -6.50 -15.92
C ARG A 64 13.48 -5.68 -16.06
N ILE A 65 13.94 -5.11 -14.95
CA ILE A 65 15.19 -4.38 -14.87
C ILE A 65 16.01 -4.88 -13.67
N GLY A 66 17.32 -4.97 -13.88
CA GLY A 66 18.27 -5.45 -12.88
C GLY A 66 19.63 -4.75 -12.99
N PRO A 67 20.56 -5.05 -12.07
CA PRO A 67 21.83 -4.31 -11.94
C PRO A 67 22.71 -4.40 -13.20
N GLU A 68 22.72 -5.55 -13.87
CA GLU A 68 23.52 -5.74 -15.09
C GLU A 68 23.03 -4.87 -16.26
N CYS A 69 21.77 -4.39 -16.25
CA CYS A 69 21.23 -3.52 -17.29
C CYS A 69 21.91 -2.14 -17.33
N PHE A 70 22.47 -1.67 -16.20
CA PHE A 70 22.99 -0.31 -16.04
C PHE A 70 24.50 -0.27 -15.73
N LYS A 71 25.19 -1.38 -15.95
CA LYS A 71 26.62 -1.51 -15.68
C LYS A 71 27.46 -0.58 -16.56
N GLY A 72 28.39 0.15 -15.95
CA GLY A 72 29.28 1.10 -16.64
C GLY A 72 28.63 2.44 -17.01
N LEU A 73 27.43 2.72 -16.49
CA LEU A 73 26.72 3.98 -16.71
C LEU A 73 26.90 4.96 -15.54
N ASP A 74 28.11 5.05 -14.98
CA ASP A 74 28.40 5.80 -13.75
C ASP A 74 28.11 7.31 -13.86
N ASN A 75 28.13 7.85 -15.08
CA ASN A 75 27.94 9.27 -15.40
C ASN A 75 26.48 9.69 -15.61
N VAL A 76 25.54 8.73 -15.69
CA VAL A 76 24.13 9.04 -15.94
C VAL A 76 23.53 9.76 -14.73
N THR A 77 23.00 10.95 -14.98
CA THR A 77 22.35 11.81 -13.97
C THR A 77 20.83 11.72 -14.05
N THR A 78 20.29 11.52 -15.24
CA THR A 78 18.85 11.47 -15.49
C THR A 78 18.52 10.21 -16.27
N LEU A 79 17.70 9.34 -15.68
CA LEU A 79 17.23 8.11 -16.29
C LEU A 79 15.70 8.11 -16.32
N SER A 80 15.14 7.98 -17.52
CA SER A 80 13.70 7.76 -17.69
C SER A 80 13.46 6.43 -18.38
N LEU A 81 12.73 5.57 -17.67
CA LEU A 81 12.22 4.26 -18.10
C LEU A 81 10.69 4.28 -18.14
N SER A 82 10.10 5.48 -18.25
CA SER A 82 8.65 5.63 -18.24
C SER A 82 8.01 4.98 -19.45
N ASN A 83 6.86 4.36 -19.21
CA ASN A 83 6.10 3.78 -20.31
C ASN A 83 5.01 4.74 -20.75
N ASN A 84 5.32 5.56 -21.75
CA ASN A 84 4.32 6.44 -22.33
C ASN A 84 3.22 5.57 -22.99
N SER A 85 2.06 5.51 -22.34
CA SER A 85 0.82 4.93 -22.89
C SER A 85 0.39 5.72 -24.11
N ILE A 86 1.08 5.59 -25.25
CA ILE A 86 0.49 6.01 -26.52
C ILE A 86 -0.52 4.94 -26.91
N ILE A 87 -1.73 5.19 -26.39
CA ILE A 87 -3.04 5.07 -27.03
C ILE A 87 -2.93 4.57 -28.48
N ASN A 88 -2.87 3.25 -28.65
CA ASN A 88 -3.59 2.62 -29.74
C ASN A 88 -4.83 2.03 -29.10
N VAL A 89 -5.97 2.70 -29.32
CA VAL A 89 -7.31 2.35 -28.81
C VAL A 89 -7.71 0.92 -29.21
N SER A 90 -6.97 0.30 -30.13
CA SER A 90 -7.17 -1.06 -30.64
C SER A 90 -6.31 -2.15 -30.00
N LEU A 91 -5.36 -1.85 -29.09
CA LEU A 91 -4.44 -2.84 -28.47
C LEU A 91 -4.17 -2.58 -26.97
N ILE A 92 -5.22 -2.20 -26.22
CA ILE A 92 -5.16 -1.67 -24.84
C ILE A 92 -4.54 -2.64 -23.79
N SER A 93 -4.26 -3.92 -24.07
CA SER A 93 -3.87 -4.90 -23.03
C SER A 93 -2.69 -5.84 -23.30
N LEU A 94 -1.85 -5.64 -24.33
CA LEU A 94 -0.86 -6.68 -24.70
C LEU A 94 0.62 -6.28 -24.66
N LYS A 95 0.98 -5.04 -24.32
CA LYS A 95 2.40 -4.62 -24.30
C LYS A 95 2.99 -4.76 -22.89
N PRO A 96 4.06 -5.58 -22.70
CA PRO A 96 4.69 -5.72 -21.40
C PRO A 96 5.32 -4.39 -20.97
N ARG A 97 5.10 -4.02 -19.72
CA ARG A 97 5.71 -2.88 -19.04
C ARG A 97 6.60 -3.39 -17.92
N ILE A 98 7.40 -2.52 -17.32
CA ILE A 98 8.25 -2.93 -16.21
C ILE A 98 7.32 -3.36 -15.08
N SER A 99 7.43 -4.64 -14.69
CA SER A 99 6.68 -5.26 -13.62
C SER A 99 7.54 -5.67 -12.45
N GLU A 100 8.84 -5.84 -12.68
CA GLU A 100 9.80 -6.31 -11.70
C GLU A 100 11.05 -5.42 -11.68
N VAL A 101 11.46 -5.00 -10.48
CA VAL A 101 12.71 -4.28 -10.21
C VAL A 101 13.54 -5.11 -9.24
N ASP A 102 14.66 -5.64 -9.74
CA ASP A 102 15.54 -6.51 -8.98
C ASP A 102 16.35 -5.73 -7.94
N SER A 103 17.02 -6.46 -7.03
CA SER A 103 17.93 -5.88 -6.04
C SER A 103 19.05 -5.07 -6.69
N ASN A 104 19.42 -3.95 -6.06
CA ASN A 104 20.56 -3.14 -6.46
C ASN A 104 20.53 -2.67 -7.93
N THR A 105 19.34 -2.62 -8.55
CA THR A 105 19.16 -2.28 -9.98
C THR A 105 19.86 -0.98 -10.35
N PHE A 106 19.77 0.04 -9.48
CA PHE A 106 20.33 1.37 -9.74
C PHE A 106 21.68 1.62 -9.07
N SER A 107 22.28 0.60 -8.44
CA SER A 107 23.52 0.75 -7.66
C SER A 107 24.73 1.19 -8.48
N GLY A 108 24.80 0.79 -9.76
CA GLY A 108 25.85 1.18 -10.69
C GLY A 108 25.76 2.64 -11.19
N LEU A 109 24.62 3.30 -10.98
CA LEU A 109 24.37 4.67 -11.45
C LEU A 109 24.80 5.69 -10.39
N ARG A 110 26.11 5.81 -10.17
CA ARG A 110 26.69 6.59 -9.06
C ARG A 110 26.32 8.08 -9.07
N SER A 111 26.07 8.64 -10.25
CA SER A 111 25.73 10.06 -10.44
C SER A 111 24.22 10.31 -10.59
N LEU A 112 23.37 9.31 -10.39
CA LEU A 112 21.93 9.41 -10.65
C LEU A 112 21.27 10.42 -9.72
N ARG A 113 20.60 11.41 -10.31
CA ARG A 113 19.87 12.47 -9.60
C ARG A 113 18.37 12.39 -9.82
N SER A 114 17.95 11.99 -11.02
CA SER A 114 16.54 11.90 -11.38
C SER A 114 16.25 10.55 -12.01
N LEU A 115 15.26 9.85 -11.44
CA LEU A 115 14.77 8.56 -11.91
C LEU A 115 13.26 8.64 -12.17
N ASP A 116 12.87 8.33 -13.40
CA ASP A 116 11.48 8.27 -13.80
C ASP A 116 11.09 6.84 -14.22
N LEU A 117 10.22 6.23 -13.40
CA LEU A 117 9.61 4.92 -13.62
C LEU A 117 8.10 5.04 -13.84
N SER A 118 7.60 6.24 -14.12
CA SER A 118 6.18 6.50 -14.25
C SER A 118 5.51 5.66 -15.35
N ASN A 119 4.20 5.47 -15.22
CA ASN A 119 3.36 4.76 -16.19
C ASN A 119 3.75 3.27 -16.41
N ASN A 120 4.47 2.65 -15.48
CA ASN A 120 4.76 1.22 -15.48
C ASN A 120 3.71 0.41 -14.69
N GLN A 121 4.00 -0.85 -14.37
CA GLN A 121 3.10 -1.77 -13.65
C GLN A 121 3.90 -2.61 -12.66
N LEU A 122 4.66 -1.94 -11.79
CA LEU A 122 5.51 -2.52 -10.77
C LEU A 122 4.68 -3.41 -9.84
N ALA A 123 4.77 -4.72 -10.07
CA ALA A 123 4.12 -5.75 -9.27
C ALA A 123 5.06 -6.27 -8.19
N ILE A 124 6.36 -6.38 -8.51
CA ILE A 124 7.40 -6.90 -7.62
C ILE A 124 8.49 -5.84 -7.50
N ILE A 125 8.70 -5.34 -6.28
CA ILE A 125 9.76 -4.39 -5.95
C ILE A 125 10.63 -5.06 -4.89
N HIS A 126 11.87 -5.40 -5.25
CA HIS A 126 12.80 -5.96 -4.28
C HIS A 126 13.12 -4.93 -3.16
N PRO A 127 13.31 -5.33 -1.90
CA PRO A 127 13.66 -4.40 -0.81
C PRO A 127 14.86 -3.49 -1.15
N GLU A 128 15.90 -4.07 -1.76
CA GLU A 128 17.09 -3.33 -2.19
C GLU A 128 16.98 -2.68 -3.59
N ALA A 129 15.79 -2.60 -4.19
CA ALA A 129 15.62 -2.11 -5.56
C ALA A 129 16.13 -0.68 -5.76
N PHE A 130 15.79 0.23 -4.84
CA PHE A 130 16.17 1.65 -4.89
C PHE A 130 17.46 1.99 -4.15
N MET A 131 18.36 1.01 -3.96
CA MET A 131 19.69 1.28 -3.41
C MET A 131 20.56 2.00 -4.46
N VAL A 132 20.86 3.28 -4.18
CA VAL A 132 21.73 4.12 -5.02
C VAL A 132 22.99 4.47 -4.24
N GLN A 133 24.15 4.25 -4.84
CA GLN A 133 25.43 4.60 -4.23
C GLN A 133 25.59 6.12 -4.11
N ASN A 134 26.20 6.58 -3.02
CA ASN A 134 26.46 8.00 -2.71
C ASN A 134 25.23 8.88 -2.43
N HIS A 135 24.03 8.31 -2.21
CA HIS A 135 22.83 9.09 -1.84
C HIS A 135 22.54 10.24 -2.82
N SER A 136 22.79 10.03 -4.11
CA SER A 136 22.75 11.11 -5.11
C SER A 136 21.35 11.40 -5.68
N LEU A 137 20.39 10.48 -5.48
CA LEU A 137 19.04 10.61 -6.04
C LEU A 137 18.25 11.71 -5.34
N LEU A 138 17.76 12.66 -6.13
CA LEU A 138 17.00 13.84 -5.68
C LEU A 138 15.53 13.76 -6.11
N ASP A 139 15.24 13.21 -7.29
CA ASP A 139 13.90 13.15 -7.85
C ASP A 139 13.54 11.71 -8.22
N LEU A 140 12.44 11.20 -7.67
CA LEU A 140 11.91 9.87 -7.98
C LEU A 140 10.45 10.01 -8.42
N ASN A 141 10.20 9.66 -9.68
CA ASN A 141 8.85 9.64 -10.24
C ASN A 141 8.33 8.19 -10.35
N LEU A 142 7.32 7.88 -9.56
CA LEU A 142 6.57 6.62 -9.53
C LEU A 142 5.08 6.87 -9.83
N SER A 143 4.74 7.95 -10.52
CA SER A 143 3.39 8.27 -10.96
C SER A 143 2.83 7.16 -11.84
N ARG A 144 1.64 6.64 -11.52
CA ARG A 144 1.01 5.53 -12.27
C ARG A 144 1.96 4.35 -12.50
N ALA A 145 2.77 4.00 -11.50
CA ALA A 145 3.78 2.96 -11.64
C ALA A 145 3.40 1.67 -10.93
N LEU A 146 2.61 1.70 -9.86
CA LEU A 146 2.29 0.51 -9.07
C LEU A 146 1.21 -0.34 -9.75
N TYR A 147 1.38 -1.67 -9.71
CA TYR A 147 0.41 -2.61 -10.29
C TYR A 147 -0.94 -2.58 -9.55
N ASN A 148 -0.89 -2.54 -8.22
CA ASN A 148 -2.07 -2.49 -7.36
C ASN A 148 -1.75 -1.82 -6.00
N HIS A 149 -2.74 -1.76 -5.12
CA HIS A 149 -2.55 -1.21 -3.77
C HIS A 149 -1.59 -2.02 -2.90
N SER A 150 -1.31 -3.30 -3.18
CA SER A 150 -0.47 -4.14 -2.30
C SER A 150 1.00 -3.88 -2.55
N SER A 151 1.37 -3.49 -3.78
CA SER A 151 2.73 -3.08 -4.14
C SER A 151 3.22 -1.86 -3.34
N VAL A 152 2.33 -1.11 -2.67
CA VAL A 152 2.74 -0.05 -1.75
C VAL A 152 3.53 -0.59 -0.55
N MET A 153 3.29 -1.84 -0.13
CA MET A 153 4.02 -2.47 0.98
C MET A 153 5.44 -2.84 0.56
N ASP A 154 5.61 -3.36 -0.66
CA ASP A 154 6.93 -3.65 -1.23
C ASP A 154 7.70 -2.36 -1.44
N LEU A 155 7.03 -1.31 -1.95
CA LEU A 155 7.60 0.03 -2.05
C LEU A 155 8.00 0.56 -0.67
N ALA A 156 7.14 0.45 0.34
CA ALA A 156 7.44 0.92 1.70
C ALA A 156 8.66 0.20 2.28
N THR A 157 8.75 -1.12 2.07
CA THR A 157 9.92 -1.90 2.46
C THR A 157 11.15 -1.40 1.71
N SER A 158 11.05 -1.17 0.40
CA SER A 158 12.20 -0.70 -0.36
C SER A 158 12.65 0.70 0.05
N LEU A 159 11.73 1.64 0.26
CA LEU A 159 12.03 3.00 0.72
C LEU A 159 12.72 3.01 2.09
N ARG A 160 12.34 2.10 2.99
CA ARG A 160 12.99 1.97 4.32
C ARG A 160 14.44 1.50 4.24
N TRP A 161 14.73 0.56 3.34
CA TRP A 161 16.08 0.01 3.15
C TRP A 161 16.92 0.86 2.20
N SER A 162 16.26 1.74 1.45
CA SER A 162 16.91 2.61 0.48
C SER A 162 17.73 3.71 1.14
N SER A 163 18.79 4.11 0.43
CA SER A 163 19.68 5.20 0.77
C SER A 163 19.14 6.57 0.31
N LEU A 164 17.82 6.77 0.28
CA LEU A 164 17.14 7.94 -0.31
C LEU A 164 17.04 9.17 0.62
N GLY A 165 17.94 9.32 1.60
CA GLY A 165 17.93 10.45 2.54
C GLY A 165 18.13 11.83 1.91
N ALA A 166 18.66 11.91 0.69
CA ALA A 166 18.83 13.14 -0.07
C ALA A 166 17.66 13.45 -1.03
N LEU A 167 16.67 12.57 -1.12
CA LEU A 167 15.54 12.72 -2.02
C LEU A 167 14.75 13.99 -1.66
N ARG A 168 14.48 14.82 -2.67
CA ARG A 168 13.77 16.09 -2.57
C ARG A 168 12.36 16.03 -3.12
N SER A 169 12.13 15.24 -4.17
CA SER A 169 10.83 15.12 -4.81
C SER A 169 10.45 13.66 -4.99
N LEU A 170 9.29 13.29 -4.48
CA LEU A 170 8.68 11.97 -4.66
C LEU A 170 7.28 12.12 -5.24
N ASP A 171 7.07 11.54 -6.42
CA ASP A 171 5.77 11.50 -7.07
C ASP A 171 5.18 10.09 -7.00
N LEU A 172 4.07 9.97 -6.27
CA LEU A 172 3.26 8.75 -6.11
C LEU A 172 1.82 8.96 -6.62
N SER A 173 1.60 9.97 -7.46
CA SER A 173 0.30 10.25 -8.05
C SER A 173 -0.23 9.08 -8.89
N HIS A 174 -1.55 8.99 -9.07
CA HIS A 174 -2.17 8.02 -9.98
C HIS A 174 -1.86 6.54 -9.70
N ASN A 175 -1.58 6.15 -8.45
CA ASN A 175 -1.25 4.77 -8.08
C ASN A 175 -2.43 4.00 -7.44
N GLY A 176 -3.59 4.63 -7.29
CA GLY A 176 -4.77 4.01 -6.68
C GLY A 176 -4.57 3.62 -5.21
N LEU A 177 -3.71 4.34 -4.49
CA LEU A 177 -3.41 4.07 -3.09
C LEU A 177 -4.64 4.29 -2.22
N ILE A 178 -5.01 3.30 -1.39
CA ILE A 178 -6.17 3.40 -0.48
C ILE A 178 -5.74 3.91 0.91
N PHE A 179 -4.53 3.57 1.32
CA PHE A 179 -3.92 3.99 2.57
C PHE A 179 -2.39 4.13 2.38
N LEU A 180 -1.75 4.82 3.31
CA LEU A 180 -0.29 4.89 3.41
C LEU A 180 0.18 4.03 4.59
N PRO A 181 1.13 3.09 4.39
CA PRO A 181 1.74 2.37 5.49
C PRO A 181 2.43 3.32 6.48
N SER A 182 2.31 3.07 7.78
CA SER A 182 2.95 3.90 8.80
C SER A 182 4.47 3.98 8.59
N HIS A 183 5.05 5.16 8.76
CA HIS A 183 6.47 5.43 8.59
C HIS A 183 7.02 5.10 7.19
N ILE A 184 6.18 5.06 6.14
CA ILE A 184 6.66 4.84 4.76
C ILE A 184 7.72 5.87 4.33
N PHE A 185 7.60 7.11 4.82
CA PHE A 185 8.49 8.22 4.45
C PHE A 185 9.49 8.64 5.54
N SER A 186 9.61 7.89 6.64
CA SER A 186 10.37 8.32 7.83
C SER A 186 11.86 8.56 7.59
N HIS A 187 12.42 7.95 6.55
CA HIS A 187 13.84 8.08 6.19
C HIS A 187 14.11 9.19 5.16
N LEU A 188 13.07 9.79 4.58
CA LEU A 188 13.16 10.81 3.53
C LEU A 188 13.29 12.22 4.14
N THR A 189 14.30 12.44 4.97
CA THR A 189 14.45 13.65 5.81
C THR A 189 14.77 14.94 5.03
N SER A 190 15.13 14.82 3.74
CA SER A 190 15.35 15.94 2.83
C SER A 190 14.19 16.20 1.87
N LEU A 191 13.09 15.46 2.00
CA LEU A 191 11.97 15.56 1.06
C LEU A 191 11.30 16.93 1.17
N GLN A 192 11.15 17.59 0.03
CA GLN A 192 10.53 18.90 -0.11
C GLN A 192 9.17 18.79 -0.79
N ARG A 193 8.99 17.88 -1.75
CA ARG A 193 7.73 17.69 -2.46
C ARG A 193 7.27 16.25 -2.41
N LEU A 194 6.05 16.04 -1.93
CA LEU A 194 5.38 14.75 -1.93
C LEU A 194 4.05 14.89 -2.69
N LEU A 195 3.96 14.22 -3.83
CA LEU A 195 2.76 14.23 -4.67
C LEU A 195 2.00 12.93 -4.48
N LEU A 196 0.78 13.02 -3.96
CA LEU A 196 -0.14 11.91 -3.70
C LEU A 196 -1.48 12.12 -4.40
N SER A 197 -1.55 13.02 -5.38
CA SER A 197 -2.77 13.34 -6.09
C SER A 197 -3.30 12.18 -6.93
N ASN A 198 -4.62 12.17 -7.13
CA ASN A 198 -5.31 11.14 -7.91
C ASN A 198 -5.02 9.73 -7.39
N ASN A 199 -5.17 9.55 -6.09
CA ASN A 199 -5.18 8.26 -5.43
C ASN A 199 -6.58 8.03 -4.81
N SER A 200 -6.72 7.00 -3.99
CA SER A 200 -7.99 6.63 -3.35
C SER A 200 -7.89 6.74 -1.83
N LEU A 201 -7.07 7.66 -1.32
CA LEU A 201 -6.81 7.79 0.12
C LEU A 201 -8.10 8.20 0.83
N VAL A 202 -8.51 7.40 1.82
CA VAL A 202 -9.77 7.62 2.56
C VAL A 202 -9.55 8.39 3.86
N ALA A 203 -8.35 8.24 4.45
CA ALA A 203 -7.96 8.90 5.69
C ALA A 203 -6.45 9.13 5.73
N ILE A 204 -6.04 10.08 6.56
CA ILE A 204 -4.65 10.29 6.98
C ILE A 204 -4.50 9.65 8.35
N HIS A 205 -3.62 8.66 8.45
CA HIS A 205 -3.36 7.91 9.69
C HIS A 205 -2.14 8.43 10.42
N ASN A 206 -2.03 8.10 11.71
CA ASN A 206 -0.87 8.33 12.54
C ASN A 206 0.39 7.83 11.85
N SER A 207 1.41 8.68 11.93
CA SER A 207 2.72 8.45 11.36
C SER A 207 2.76 8.24 9.84
N SER A 208 1.76 8.72 9.11
CA SER A 208 1.78 8.73 7.65
C SER A 208 2.86 9.66 7.11
N PHE A 209 3.11 10.79 7.79
CA PHE A 209 4.03 11.84 7.34
C PHE A 209 5.20 12.09 8.30
N THR A 210 5.40 11.22 9.29
CA THR A 210 6.53 11.32 10.22
C THR A 210 7.87 11.36 9.48
N GLY A 211 8.77 12.25 9.92
CA GLY A 211 10.13 12.39 9.36
C GLY A 211 10.26 13.43 8.25
N LEU A 212 9.14 13.98 7.76
CA LEU A 212 9.09 14.94 6.65
C LEU A 212 9.27 16.41 7.11
N GLU A 213 10.32 16.70 7.88
CA GLU A 213 10.55 18.02 8.49
C GLU A 213 10.85 19.15 7.50
N ARG A 214 11.33 18.80 6.30
CA ARG A 214 11.69 19.73 5.21
C ARG A 214 10.62 19.85 4.13
N LEU A 215 9.44 19.25 4.35
CA LEU A 215 8.40 19.25 3.34
C LEU A 215 7.87 20.66 3.10
N GLU A 216 7.86 21.04 1.83
CA GLU A 216 7.40 22.33 1.31
C GLU A 216 6.06 22.17 0.59
N VAL A 217 5.80 21.03 -0.05
CA VAL A 217 4.54 20.78 -0.78
C VAL A 217 4.04 19.36 -0.50
N LEU A 218 2.77 19.27 -0.09
CA LEU A 218 2.01 18.04 0.03
C LEU A 218 0.74 18.13 -0.80
N ASP A 219 0.71 17.38 -1.91
CA ASP A 219 -0.45 17.32 -2.79
C ASP A 219 -1.31 16.10 -2.48
N LEU A 220 -2.48 16.31 -1.89
CA LEU A 220 -3.51 15.30 -1.59
C LEU A 220 -4.78 15.50 -2.43
N THR A 221 -4.71 16.27 -3.52
CA THR A 221 -5.85 16.53 -4.39
C THR A 221 -6.39 15.25 -5.04
N LEU A 222 -7.65 15.25 -5.45
CA LEU A 222 -8.25 14.12 -6.17
C LEU A 222 -8.11 12.79 -5.40
N ASN A 223 -8.38 12.81 -4.09
CA ASN A 223 -8.42 11.61 -3.26
C ASN A 223 -9.87 11.32 -2.81
N SER A 224 -10.04 10.41 -1.84
CA SER A 224 -11.34 10.02 -1.29
C SER A 224 -11.54 10.47 0.15
N LEU A 225 -10.90 11.58 0.56
CA LEU A 225 -10.99 12.10 1.91
C LEU A 225 -12.40 12.66 2.16
N LYS A 226 -13.13 12.03 3.09
CA LYS A 226 -14.45 12.50 3.51
C LYS A 226 -14.39 13.54 4.62
N ALA A 227 -13.37 13.47 5.46
CA ALA A 227 -13.05 14.43 6.50
C ALA A 227 -11.60 14.17 6.93
N VAL A 228 -10.99 15.12 7.63
CA VAL A 228 -9.70 14.90 8.29
C VAL A 228 -9.95 14.83 9.80
N PRO A 229 -9.91 13.63 10.41
CA PRO A 229 -10.11 13.48 11.85
C PRO A 229 -8.94 14.10 12.63
N GLU A 230 -9.08 14.25 13.95
CA GLU A 230 -8.03 14.84 14.80
C GLU A 230 -6.65 14.20 14.62
N GLU A 231 -6.62 12.88 14.42
CA GLU A 231 -5.41 12.12 14.11
C GLU A 231 -4.69 12.67 12.87
N GLY A 232 -5.41 12.80 11.76
CA GLY A 232 -4.87 13.35 10.53
C GLY A 232 -4.53 14.84 10.65
N LEU A 233 -5.30 15.61 11.43
CA LEU A 233 -5.00 17.02 11.69
C LEU A 233 -3.67 17.20 12.41
N ARG A 234 -3.36 16.34 13.39
CA ARG A 234 -2.06 16.35 14.09
C ARG A 234 -0.91 16.04 13.15
N GLU A 235 -1.10 15.11 12.22
CA GLU A 235 -0.10 14.81 11.18
C GLU A 235 0.10 16.00 10.24
N LEU A 236 -0.96 16.68 9.80
CA LEU A 236 -0.83 17.88 8.97
C LEU A 236 -0.21 19.07 9.74
N ASP A 237 -0.45 19.18 11.04
CA ASP A 237 0.19 20.19 11.91
C ASP A 237 1.65 19.87 12.20
N SER A 238 2.06 18.60 12.12
CA SER A 238 3.46 18.19 12.21
C SER A 238 4.31 18.66 11.02
N LEU A 239 3.66 19.18 9.96
CA LEU A 239 4.27 19.72 8.75
C LEU A 239 4.12 21.26 8.72
N PRO A 240 4.90 22.02 9.51
CA PRO A 240 4.67 23.45 9.71
C PRO A 240 4.98 24.31 8.48
N ARG A 241 5.80 23.81 7.55
CA ARG A 241 6.27 24.56 6.35
C ARG A 241 5.62 24.09 5.05
N ALA A 242 4.80 23.05 5.11
CA ALA A 242 4.25 22.46 3.91
C ALA A 242 3.01 23.25 3.46
N ASP A 243 3.03 23.64 2.19
CA ASP A 243 1.85 24.04 1.45
C ASP A 243 1.04 22.79 1.12
N LEU A 244 -0.23 22.80 1.53
CA LEU A 244 -1.15 21.69 1.43
C LEU A 244 -2.12 21.93 0.29
N LEU A 245 -2.34 20.91 -0.53
CA LEU A 245 -3.44 20.88 -1.50
C LEU A 245 -4.41 19.76 -1.13
N LEU A 246 -5.67 20.12 -0.89
CA LEU A 246 -6.73 19.22 -0.41
C LEU A 246 -7.95 19.16 -1.33
N GLY A 247 -7.91 19.88 -2.44
CA GLY A 247 -8.99 20.04 -3.41
C GLY A 247 -9.47 18.72 -4.02
N GLU A 248 -10.66 18.78 -4.63
CA GLU A 248 -11.24 17.63 -5.33
C GLU A 248 -11.36 16.36 -4.44
N ASN A 249 -11.63 16.56 -3.14
CA ASN A 249 -11.94 15.47 -2.20
C ASN A 249 -13.45 15.52 -1.81
N PRO A 250 -14.10 14.36 -1.62
CA PRO A 250 -15.53 14.29 -1.35
C PRO A 250 -15.87 14.58 0.12
N PHE A 251 -15.65 15.81 0.58
CA PHE A 251 -15.86 16.19 1.98
C PHE A 251 -17.32 16.07 2.43
N THR A 252 -17.52 15.46 3.60
CA THR A 252 -18.79 15.22 4.27
C THR A 252 -19.00 16.28 5.35
N CYS A 253 -19.85 17.26 5.08
CA CYS A 253 -20.19 18.37 5.96
C CYS A 253 -21.39 18.07 6.85
N THR A 254 -21.24 17.06 7.70
CA THR A 254 -22.24 16.69 8.71
C THR A 254 -21.84 17.17 10.10
N CYS A 255 -22.70 16.92 11.09
CA CYS A 255 -22.34 17.03 12.50
C CYS A 255 -21.05 16.25 12.78
N GLY A 256 -20.03 16.91 13.34
CA GLY A 256 -18.70 16.33 13.57
C GLY A 256 -17.57 16.85 12.67
N ILE A 257 -17.87 17.62 11.62
CA ILE A 257 -16.83 18.27 10.77
C ILE A 257 -16.17 19.48 11.44
N GLU A 258 -16.66 19.88 12.62
CA GLU A 258 -16.29 21.11 13.32
C GLU A 258 -14.77 21.25 13.53
N SER A 259 -14.10 20.20 14.00
CA SER A 259 -12.65 20.22 14.22
C SER A 259 -11.88 20.48 12.92
N PHE A 260 -12.29 19.86 11.82
CA PHE A 260 -11.66 20.07 10.51
C PHE A 260 -11.95 21.48 9.98
N ALA A 261 -13.18 21.97 10.12
CA ALA A 261 -13.57 23.30 9.66
C ALA A 261 -12.86 24.42 10.46
N LEU A 262 -12.74 24.26 11.78
CA LEU A 262 -11.97 25.17 12.64
C LEU A 262 -10.47 25.15 12.30
N TRP A 263 -9.92 23.95 12.05
CA TRP A 263 -8.54 23.81 11.61
C TRP A 263 -8.31 24.48 10.25
N LEU A 264 -9.24 24.32 9.31
CA LEU A 264 -9.17 24.93 7.97
C LEU A 264 -9.12 26.47 8.06
N ASN A 265 -9.98 27.05 8.90
CA ASN A 265 -10.02 28.49 9.13
C ASN A 265 -8.70 29.01 9.77
N ARG A 266 -8.12 28.25 10.71
CA ARG A 266 -6.84 28.59 11.34
C ARG A 266 -5.65 28.45 10.38
N SER A 267 -5.67 27.41 9.55
CA SER A 267 -4.55 27.00 8.70
C SER A 267 -4.66 27.47 7.26
N GLN A 268 -5.58 28.41 6.93
CA GLN A 268 -5.85 28.85 5.56
C GLN A 268 -4.59 29.29 4.81
N GLY A 269 -3.64 29.97 5.49
CA GLY A 269 -2.39 30.41 4.87
C GLY A 269 -1.44 29.28 4.42
N ARG A 270 -1.65 28.04 4.89
CA ARG A 270 -0.90 26.84 4.45
C ARG A 270 -1.64 26.05 3.38
N ILE A 271 -2.88 26.37 3.06
CA ILE A 271 -3.72 25.56 2.18
C ILE A 271 -3.93 26.35 0.89
N SER A 272 -3.17 25.99 -0.14
CA SER A 272 -3.11 26.75 -1.39
C SER A 272 -4.45 26.79 -2.13
N ASP A 273 -5.27 25.75 -1.95
CA ASP A 273 -6.55 25.57 -2.62
C ASP A 273 -7.75 25.69 -1.68
N ALA A 274 -7.58 26.37 -0.53
CA ALA A 274 -8.59 26.50 0.53
C ALA A 274 -9.95 27.01 0.02
N GLU A 275 -9.93 27.95 -0.93
CA GLU A 275 -11.14 28.55 -1.51
C GLU A 275 -11.93 27.57 -2.39
N SER A 276 -11.26 26.56 -2.96
CA SER A 276 -11.87 25.55 -3.81
C SER A 276 -12.50 24.40 -3.02
N LEU A 277 -12.24 24.32 -1.71
CA LEU A 277 -12.73 23.22 -0.88
C LEU A 277 -14.23 23.36 -0.66
N VAL A 278 -14.98 22.38 -1.17
CA VAL A 278 -16.45 22.34 -1.10
C VAL A 278 -16.95 21.06 -0.46
N CYS A 279 -18.12 21.15 0.14
CA CYS A 279 -18.87 20.01 0.64
C CYS A 279 -19.41 19.17 -0.53
N ALA A 280 -19.18 17.86 -0.51
CA ALA A 280 -19.79 16.91 -1.44
C ALA A 280 -21.08 16.30 -0.87
N TYR A 281 -21.15 16.11 0.45
CA TYR A 281 -22.29 15.58 1.18
C TYR A 281 -22.55 16.41 2.45
N PRO A 282 -23.78 16.53 2.98
CA PRO A 282 -25.05 16.04 2.43
C PRO A 282 -25.47 16.78 1.16
N THR A 283 -26.43 16.23 0.42
CA THR A 283 -26.90 16.81 -0.85
C THR A 283 -27.39 18.26 -0.72
N GLY A 284 -27.96 18.62 0.43
CA GLY A 284 -28.39 20.00 0.73
C GLY A 284 -27.24 20.99 0.93
N MET A 285 -26.02 20.51 1.16
CA MET A 285 -24.81 21.33 1.28
C MET A 285 -23.84 21.08 0.12
N ARG A 286 -24.27 20.40 -0.95
CA ARG A 286 -23.37 20.12 -2.07
C ARG A 286 -22.88 21.42 -2.71
N ASN A 287 -21.58 21.52 -2.98
CA ASN A 287 -20.88 22.69 -3.52
C ASN A 287 -20.85 23.92 -2.58
N THR A 288 -21.19 23.78 -1.29
CA THR A 288 -20.99 24.87 -0.32
C THR A 288 -19.53 24.93 0.11
N SER A 289 -18.95 26.13 0.18
CA SER A 289 -17.56 26.31 0.62
C SER A 289 -17.34 25.85 2.05
N MET A 290 -16.31 25.04 2.28
CA MET A 290 -15.91 24.52 3.59
C MET A 290 -15.58 25.63 4.60
N LEU A 291 -15.05 26.77 4.13
CA LEU A 291 -14.73 27.92 4.98
C LEU A 291 -15.99 28.57 5.57
N SER A 292 -17.11 28.51 4.85
CA SER A 292 -18.40 29.05 5.31
C SER A 292 -19.12 28.15 6.32
N VAL A 293 -18.75 26.86 6.39
CA VAL A 293 -19.42 25.86 7.25
C VAL A 293 -19.31 26.20 8.73
N VAL A 294 -18.20 26.83 9.16
CA VAL A 294 -18.01 27.29 10.55
C VAL A 294 -19.07 28.32 10.94
N THR A 295 -19.41 29.23 10.03
CA THR A 295 -20.40 30.30 10.27
C THR A 295 -21.84 29.81 10.21
N LEU A 296 -22.09 28.72 9.47
CA LEU A 296 -23.41 28.14 9.31
C LEU A 296 -23.90 27.39 10.55
N THR A 297 -23.08 27.29 11.61
CA THR A 297 -23.39 26.62 12.89
C THR A 297 -24.35 25.48 12.66
N LEU A 298 -23.83 24.43 12.01
CA LEU A 298 -24.42 23.10 11.98
C LEU A 298 -25.19 22.91 13.30
N GLY A 299 -26.53 22.92 13.24
CA GLY A 299 -27.46 22.89 14.39
C GLY A 299 -27.41 21.54 15.14
N CYS A 300 -26.22 20.97 15.24
CA CYS A 300 -25.89 19.63 15.68
C CYS A 300 -26.00 19.46 17.19
N HIS A 301 -26.32 20.53 17.92
CA HIS A 301 -26.60 20.48 19.34
C HIS A 301 -28.08 20.21 19.68
N GLN A 302 -28.95 19.91 18.71
CA GLN A 302 -30.38 19.64 18.99
C GLN A 302 -30.94 18.30 18.49
N SER A 303 -30.14 17.35 18.00
CA SER A 303 -30.71 16.08 17.47
C SER A 303 -29.91 14.82 17.81
N GLY A 304 -29.18 14.80 18.92
CA GLY A 304 -28.38 13.65 19.36
C GLY A 304 -29.07 12.70 20.36
N ALA A 305 -30.20 13.08 20.97
CA ALA A 305 -30.85 12.25 21.99
C ALA A 305 -31.79 11.16 21.43
N GLY A 306 -32.04 11.14 20.12
CA GLY A 306 -32.99 10.19 19.50
C GLY A 306 -32.36 8.91 18.95
N ALA A 307 -31.13 8.98 18.44
CA ALA A 307 -30.48 7.85 17.77
C ALA A 307 -29.82 6.86 18.75
N ASP A 308 -29.18 7.38 19.80
CA ASP A 308 -28.65 6.53 20.89
C ASP A 308 -29.80 5.87 21.66
N LEU A 309 -30.92 6.57 21.86
CA LEU A 309 -32.11 5.99 22.49
C LEU A 309 -32.73 4.87 21.63
N ALA A 310 -32.67 4.95 20.30
CA ALA A 310 -33.18 3.91 19.42
C ALA A 310 -32.32 2.63 19.44
N LEU A 311 -30.99 2.75 19.44
CA LEU A 311 -30.09 1.60 19.59
C LEU A 311 -30.17 1.01 21.01
N GLN A 312 -30.21 1.86 22.04
CA GLN A 312 -30.28 1.44 23.43
C GLN A 312 -31.63 0.77 23.77
N THR A 313 -32.75 1.27 23.22
CA THR A 313 -34.08 0.62 23.38
C THR A 313 -34.14 -0.74 22.68
N SER A 314 -33.44 -0.93 21.55
CA SER A 314 -33.33 -2.22 20.87
C SER A 314 -32.59 -3.27 21.72
N TYR A 315 -31.46 -2.90 22.35
CA TYR A 315 -30.72 -3.84 23.21
C TYR A 315 -31.42 -4.12 24.54
N VAL A 316 -32.08 -3.12 25.13
CA VAL A 316 -32.88 -3.32 26.35
C VAL A 316 -34.07 -4.23 26.07
N PHE A 317 -34.76 -4.07 24.93
CA PHE A 317 -35.84 -4.96 24.53
C PHE A 317 -35.34 -6.40 24.30
N LEU A 318 -34.20 -6.58 23.63
CA LEU A 318 -33.57 -7.89 23.46
C LEU A 318 -33.20 -8.53 24.81
N GLY A 319 -32.65 -7.76 25.74
CA GLY A 319 -32.33 -8.22 27.10
C GLY A 319 -33.57 -8.65 27.90
N ILE A 320 -34.67 -7.90 27.80
CA ILE A 320 -35.94 -8.25 28.45
C ILE A 320 -36.53 -9.53 27.85
N VAL A 321 -36.50 -9.69 26.53
CA VAL A 321 -37.00 -10.91 25.85
C VAL A 321 -36.17 -12.13 26.26
N LEU A 322 -34.84 -12.04 26.25
CA LEU A 322 -33.97 -13.13 26.68
C LEU A 322 -34.16 -13.46 28.17
N GLY A 323 -34.35 -12.45 29.02
CA GLY A 323 -34.69 -12.64 30.44
C GLY A 323 -36.02 -13.37 30.63
N PHE A 324 -37.05 -13.03 29.86
CA PHE A 324 -38.36 -13.70 29.91
C PHE A 324 -38.27 -15.16 29.43
N VAL A 325 -37.55 -15.43 28.34
CA VAL A 325 -37.30 -16.79 27.85
C VAL A 325 -36.56 -17.62 28.90
N GLY A 326 -35.53 -17.05 29.54
CA GLY A 326 -34.80 -17.70 30.63
C GLY A 326 -35.69 -18.01 31.84
N LEU A 327 -36.56 -17.08 32.24
CA LEU A 327 -37.52 -17.27 33.33
C LEU A 327 -38.53 -18.39 33.02
N ILE A 328 -39.09 -18.42 31.81
CA ILE A 328 -40.00 -19.47 31.37
C ILE A 328 -39.29 -20.82 31.39
N PHE A 329 -38.05 -20.88 30.89
CA PHE A 329 -37.26 -22.11 30.89
C PHE A 329 -37.00 -22.64 32.31
N LEU A 330 -36.58 -21.77 33.23
CA LEU A 330 -36.39 -22.12 34.64
C LEU A 330 -37.70 -22.57 35.30
N PHE A 331 -38.82 -21.92 34.97
CA PHE A 331 -40.14 -22.29 35.47
C PHE A 331 -40.57 -23.68 34.97
N VAL A 332 -40.33 -24.01 33.71
CA VAL A 332 -40.58 -25.35 33.15
C VAL A 332 -39.71 -26.40 33.86
N LEU A 333 -38.43 -26.12 34.10
CA LEU A 333 -37.55 -27.01 34.87
C LEU A 333 -38.02 -27.16 36.32
N TYR A 334 -38.53 -26.09 36.93
CA TYR A 334 -39.07 -26.13 38.29
C TYR A 334 -40.32 -27.01 38.38
N LEU A 335 -41.29 -26.84 37.47
CA LEU A 335 -42.49 -27.67 37.43
C LEU A 335 -42.14 -29.15 37.16
N ASN A 336 -41.17 -29.40 36.28
CA ASN A 336 -40.72 -30.77 35.98
C ASN A 336 -39.66 -31.31 36.94
N ARG A 337 -39.30 -30.61 38.03
CA ARG A 337 -38.22 -31.01 38.94
C ARG A 337 -38.42 -32.41 39.53
N LYS A 338 -39.66 -32.78 39.86
CA LYS A 338 -39.98 -34.12 40.38
C LYS A 338 -39.87 -35.20 39.30
N GLY A 339 -40.34 -34.92 38.09
CA GLY A 339 -40.24 -35.83 36.94
C GLY A 339 -38.79 -36.05 36.49
N ILE A 340 -38.00 -34.98 36.44
CA ILE A 340 -36.57 -35.04 36.08
C ILE A 340 -35.79 -35.83 37.15
N LYS A 341 -36.03 -35.57 38.44
CA LYS A 341 -35.40 -36.35 39.52
C LYS A 341 -35.76 -37.83 39.45
N LYS A 342 -37.04 -38.15 39.19
CA LYS A 342 -37.49 -39.54 39.03
C LYS A 342 -36.77 -40.22 37.85
N ARG A 343 -36.74 -39.56 36.69
CA ARG A 343 -36.07 -40.07 35.48
C ARG A 343 -34.56 -40.24 35.67
N ILE A 344 -33.89 -39.34 36.38
CA ILE A 344 -32.46 -39.45 36.70
C ILE A 344 -32.19 -40.63 37.64
N ASN A 345 -33.05 -40.83 38.66
CA ASN A 345 -32.89 -41.95 39.57
C ASN A 345 -33.15 -43.29 38.86
N GLU A 346 -34.21 -43.39 38.05
CA GLU A 346 -34.50 -44.58 37.24
C GLU A 346 -33.35 -44.89 36.27
N LEU A 347 -32.75 -43.88 35.64
CA LEU A 347 -31.60 -44.05 34.75
C LEU A 347 -30.36 -44.54 35.51
N ARG A 348 -30.11 -43.99 36.70
CA ARG A 348 -29.00 -44.42 37.57
C ARG A 348 -29.19 -45.87 38.00
N ASP A 349 -30.40 -46.24 38.40
CA ASP A 349 -30.70 -47.58 38.89
C ASP A 349 -30.59 -48.61 37.75
N ALA A 350 -31.08 -48.29 36.55
CA ALA A 350 -30.88 -49.11 35.34
C ALA A 350 -29.38 -49.26 34.98
N CYS A 351 -28.60 -48.18 35.09
CA CYS A 351 -27.17 -48.24 34.81
C CYS A 351 -26.41 -49.08 35.85
N ARG A 352 -26.87 -49.07 37.12
CA ARG A 352 -26.31 -49.88 38.21
C ARG A 352 -26.59 -51.36 38.01
N GLU A 353 -27.82 -51.73 37.64
CA GLU A 353 -28.18 -53.14 37.33
C GLU A 353 -27.33 -53.70 36.19
N VAL A 354 -27.12 -52.92 35.13
CA VAL A 354 -26.25 -53.33 34.01
C VAL A 354 -24.82 -53.55 34.49
N TRP A 355 -24.28 -52.64 35.31
CA TRP A 355 -22.90 -52.74 35.80
C TRP A 355 -22.70 -53.91 36.76
N GLU A 356 -23.63 -54.15 37.68
CA GLU A 356 -23.63 -55.32 38.57
C GLU A 356 -23.75 -56.63 37.76
N GLY A 357 -24.56 -56.65 36.70
CA GLY A 357 -24.64 -57.79 35.77
C GLY A 357 -23.34 -58.08 35.02
N TYR A 358 -22.60 -57.04 34.62
CA TYR A 358 -21.26 -57.21 34.04
C TYR A 358 -20.26 -57.75 35.08
N HIS A 359 -20.32 -57.28 36.33
CA HIS A 359 -19.44 -57.74 37.39
C HIS A 359 -19.67 -59.23 37.72
N TYR A 360 -20.94 -59.65 37.82
CA TYR A 360 -21.31 -61.04 38.11
C TYR A 360 -20.88 -62.01 36.99
N ARG A 361 -21.00 -61.59 35.72
CA ARG A 361 -20.48 -62.38 34.58
C ARG A 361 -18.95 -62.49 34.61
N PHE A 362 -18.27 -61.42 34.99
CA PHE A 362 -16.82 -61.42 35.07
C PHE A 362 -16.30 -62.35 36.17
N GLU A 363 -16.95 -62.41 37.34
CA GLU A 363 -16.58 -63.33 38.41
C GLU A 363 -16.80 -64.81 38.03
N ILE A 364 -17.86 -65.14 37.30
CA ILE A 364 -18.13 -66.51 36.82
C ILE A 364 -17.07 -66.96 35.80
N ASP A 365 -16.72 -66.12 34.83
CA ASP A 365 -15.70 -66.45 33.81
C ASP A 365 -14.28 -66.47 34.39
N SER A 366 -14.06 -65.87 35.55
CA SER A 366 -12.75 -65.81 36.22
C SER A 366 -12.51 -66.95 37.22
N ASP A 367 -13.48 -67.85 37.47
CA ASP A 367 -13.30 -68.99 38.37
C ASP A 367 -12.37 -70.06 37.73
N PRO A 368 -11.13 -70.26 38.23
CA PRO A 368 -10.15 -71.16 37.62
C PRO A 368 -10.55 -72.64 37.68
N ARG A 369 -11.63 -72.98 38.39
CA ARG A 369 -12.15 -74.36 38.48
C ARG A 369 -12.94 -74.78 37.24
N LEU A 370 -13.45 -73.84 36.43
CA LEU A 370 -14.18 -74.13 35.19
C LEU A 370 -13.26 -74.34 33.97
N SER A 371 -12.01 -73.90 34.02
CA SER A 371 -11.03 -74.13 32.93
C SER A 371 -10.42 -75.53 32.88
N GLN A 372 -10.79 -76.45 33.79
CA GLN A 372 -10.28 -77.83 33.82
C GLN A 372 -11.32 -78.91 33.44
N VAL A 373 -12.54 -78.54 33.04
CA VAL A 373 -13.62 -79.52 32.77
C VAL A 373 -13.78 -79.86 31.28
N CYS A 374 -13.05 -79.21 30.35
CA CYS A 374 -13.13 -79.50 28.91
C CYS A 374 -12.01 -80.41 28.36
N THR A 375 -11.46 -81.32 29.19
CA THR A 375 -10.59 -82.40 28.70
C THR A 375 -11.07 -83.77 29.20
N SER A 376 -12.28 -84.19 28.82
CA SER A 376 -12.66 -85.61 28.75
C SER A 376 -14.08 -85.77 28.19
N ALA A 377 -14.21 -86.65 27.19
CA ALA A 377 -15.42 -87.33 26.69
C ALA A 377 -16.01 -86.82 25.34
N ASP A 378 -15.29 -87.12 24.25
CA ASP A 378 -15.89 -87.76 23.07
C ASP A 378 -15.56 -89.28 23.17
N ILE A 379 -16.57 -90.11 23.49
CA ILE A 379 -16.80 -91.49 22.99
C ILE A 379 -18.32 -91.64 22.86
#